data_AF-A0A954I8V3-F1
#
_entry.id   AF-A0A954I8V3-F1
#
_cell.length_a   1.000
_cell.length_b   1.000
_cell.length_c   1.000
_cell.angle_alpha   90.00
_cell.angle_beta   90.00
_cell.angle_gamma   90.00
#
_symmetry.space_group_name_H-M   'P 1'
#
loop_
_entity.id
_entity.type
_entity.pdbx_description
1 polymer ?
#
loop_
_entity_poly.entity_id
_entity_poly.type
_entity_poly.pdbx_seq_one_letter_code
_entity_poly.pdbx_strand_id
1 'polypeptide(L)'
;MLSLLNLLFFAVHTALIAFNLVGWIWQSTRRLHLVTLLGTLFSWLVMGYWYGWGYCVCADWHFQVRRRLGIHQDETSYTELLFNQIPGVHVSRTLADVLTVAGLGLILVATGIVWTVDRFRRRFRRESLVTTESGAFRDRE
;
A
#
# COMPACT_ATOMS: atom_id res chain seq x y z
N MET A 1 23.83 -12.45 11.80
CA MET A 1 22.63 -12.99 11.12
C MET A 1 21.36 -12.17 11.41
N LEU A 2 21.04 -11.89 12.68
CA LEU A 2 19.87 -11.08 13.08
C LEU A 2 19.90 -9.62 12.56
N SER A 3 21.07 -8.98 12.47
CA SER A 3 21.19 -7.61 11.95
C SER A 3 20.85 -7.48 10.47
N LEU A 4 21.15 -8.51 9.67
CA LEU A 4 20.78 -8.56 8.25
C LEU A 4 19.25 -8.67 8.10
N LEU A 5 18.63 -9.47 8.96
CA LEU A 5 17.18 -9.63 9.00
C LEU A 5 16.46 -8.34 9.43
N ASN A 6 17.03 -7.61 10.39
CA ASN A 6 16.58 -6.28 10.77
C ASN A 6 16.63 -5.29 9.58
N LEU A 7 17.75 -5.25 8.84
CA LEU A 7 17.87 -4.39 7.66
C LEU A 7 16.91 -4.81 6.55
N LEU A 8 16.75 -6.12 6.32
CA LEU A 8 15.86 -6.65 5.31
C LEU A 8 14.41 -6.29 5.61
N PHE A 9 13.95 -6.49 6.85
CA PHE A 9 12.59 -6.09 7.23
C PHE A 9 12.38 -4.59 7.08
N PHE A 10 13.34 -3.77 7.52
CA PHE A 10 13.26 -2.32 7.36
C PHE A 10 13.21 -1.89 5.88
N ALA A 11 14.08 -2.45 5.04
CA ALA A 11 14.16 -2.13 3.62
C ALA A 11 12.91 -2.60 2.85
N VAL A 12 12.50 -3.86 3.06
CA VAL A 12 11.32 -4.45 2.39
C VAL A 12 10.05 -3.73 2.83
N HIS A 13 9.90 -3.46 4.13
CA HIS A 13 8.68 -2.82 4.63
C HIS A 13 8.60 -1.35 4.17
N THR A 14 9.70 -0.61 4.23
CA THR A 14 9.75 0.76 3.69
C THR A 14 9.52 0.78 2.18
N ALA A 15 10.11 -0.16 1.43
CA ALA A 15 9.87 -0.30 0.01
C ALA A 15 8.41 -0.66 -0.31
N LEU A 16 7.75 -1.46 0.53
CA LEU A 16 6.32 -1.79 0.38
C LEU A 16 5.44 -0.56 0.60
N ILE A 17 5.74 0.27 1.61
CA ILE A 17 5.04 1.54 1.83
C ILE A 17 5.24 2.46 0.61
N ALA A 18 6.49 2.65 0.18
CA ALA A 18 6.80 3.48 -0.99
C ALA A 18 6.11 2.95 -2.26
N PHE A 19 6.11 1.63 -2.47
CA PHE A 19 5.44 1.00 -3.59
C PHE A 19 3.93 1.19 -3.53
N ASN A 20 3.28 1.11 -2.37
CA ASN A 20 1.86 1.45 -2.26
C ASN A 20 1.60 2.95 -2.54
N LEU A 21 2.54 3.84 -2.22
CA LEU A 21 2.39 5.28 -2.47
C LEU A 21 2.50 5.65 -3.96
N VAL A 22 3.35 4.96 -4.74
CA VAL A 22 3.61 5.33 -6.16
C VAL A 22 3.12 4.29 -7.17
N GLY A 23 2.83 3.06 -6.73
CA GLY A 23 2.55 1.90 -7.57
C GLY A 23 1.25 1.99 -8.36
N TRP A 24 0.34 2.89 -7.96
CA TRP A 24 -0.90 3.19 -8.68
C TRP A 24 -0.68 4.01 -9.97
N ILE A 25 0.45 4.72 -10.09
CA ILE A 25 0.76 5.61 -11.22
C ILE A 25 0.97 4.79 -12.50
N TRP A 26 1.71 3.69 -12.43
CA TRP A 26 2.09 2.91 -13.61
C TRP A 26 1.05 1.86 -13.99
N GLN A 27 0.59 1.84 -15.26
CA GLN A 27 -0.49 0.96 -15.70
C GLN A 27 -0.15 -0.54 -15.62
N SER A 28 1.13 -0.90 -15.80
CA SER A 28 1.63 -2.28 -15.68
C SER A 28 1.64 -2.78 -14.22
N THR A 29 1.98 -1.91 -13.26
CA THR A 29 2.09 -2.29 -11.84
C THR A 29 0.76 -2.22 -11.10
N ARG A 30 -0.32 -1.69 -11.70
CA ARG A 30 -1.64 -1.55 -11.05
C ARG A 30 -2.16 -2.84 -10.41
N ARG A 31 -1.96 -4.00 -11.06
CA ARG A 31 -2.39 -5.29 -10.49
C ARG A 31 -1.57 -5.68 -9.26
N LEU A 32 -0.25 -5.48 -9.31
CA LEU A 32 0.63 -5.75 -8.19
C LEU A 32 0.35 -4.79 -7.02
N HIS A 33 0.15 -3.50 -7.32
CA HIS A 33 -0.27 -2.48 -6.36
C HIS A 33 -1.58 -2.86 -5.65
N LEU A 34 -2.57 -3.35 -6.39
CA LEU A 34 -3.81 -3.84 -5.77
C LEU A 34 -3.58 -5.02 -4.84
N VAL A 35 -2.72 -5.98 -5.22
CA VAL A 35 -2.39 -7.12 -4.36
C VAL A 35 -1.68 -6.66 -3.08
N THR A 36 -0.71 -5.74 -3.18
CA THR A 36 0.00 -5.21 -2.00
C THR A 36 -0.92 -4.36 -1.12
N LEU A 37 -1.81 -3.57 -1.72
CA LEU A 37 -2.78 -2.76 -1.00
C LEU A 37 -3.81 -3.62 -0.28
N LEU A 38 -4.32 -4.67 -0.92
CA LEU A 38 -5.22 -5.63 -0.30
C LEU A 38 -4.53 -6.43 0.81
N GLY A 39 -3.27 -6.83 0.61
CA GLY A 39 -2.47 -7.47 1.67
C GLY A 39 -2.27 -6.55 2.88
N THR A 40 -2.04 -5.25 2.63
CA THR A 40 -1.90 -4.24 3.69
C THR A 40 -3.23 -4.06 4.42
N LEU A 41 -4.34 -3.90 3.69
CA LEU A 41 -5.69 -3.82 4.24
C LEU A 41 -6.07 -5.08 5.04
N PHE A 42 -5.72 -6.26 4.54
CA PHE A 42 -5.99 -7.51 5.24
C PHE A 42 -5.23 -7.58 6.55
N SER A 43 -3.93 -7.25 6.56
CA SER A 43 -3.15 -7.15 7.79
C SER A 43 -3.78 -6.15 8.78
N TRP A 44 -4.24 -5.00 8.29
CA TRP A 44 -4.82 -3.97 9.14
C TRP A 44 -6.21 -4.31 9.67
N LEU A 45 -7.09 -4.85 8.83
CA LEU A 45 -8.48 -5.14 9.21
C LEU A 45 -8.62 -6.45 9.96
N VAL A 46 -7.93 -7.51 9.51
CA VAL A 46 -8.05 -8.84 10.11
C VAL A 46 -7.19 -8.95 11.35
N MET A 47 -5.91 -8.58 11.26
CA MET A 47 -5.02 -8.66 12.41
C MET A 47 -5.10 -7.42 13.29
N GLY A 48 -5.41 -6.24 12.75
CA GLY A 48 -5.63 -5.07 13.60
C GLY A 48 -6.85 -5.17 14.51
N TYR A 49 -7.81 -6.07 14.22
CA TYR A 49 -8.86 -6.42 15.17
C TYR A 49 -8.29 -7.04 16.47
N TRP A 50 -7.18 -7.77 16.37
CA TRP A 50 -6.56 -8.49 17.51
C TRP A 50 -5.43 -7.68 18.14
N TYR A 51 -4.61 -7.03 17.32
CA TYR A 51 -3.34 -6.40 17.74
C TYR A 51 -3.38 -4.87 17.74
N GLY A 52 -4.48 -4.26 17.29
CA GLY A 52 -4.68 -2.81 17.26
C GLY A 52 -4.65 -2.20 15.86
N TRP A 53 -5.21 -1.00 15.75
CA TRP A 53 -5.27 -0.24 14.49
C TRP A 53 -3.87 -0.04 13.92
N GLY A 54 -3.72 -0.33 12.63
CA GLY A 54 -2.45 -0.10 11.96
C GLY A 54 -1.46 -1.27 11.95
N TYR A 55 -1.86 -2.43 12.48
CA TYR A 55 -0.96 -3.55 12.67
C TYR A 55 -0.41 -4.14 11.36
N CYS A 56 0.92 -4.30 11.30
CA CYS A 56 1.59 -5.07 10.27
C CYS A 56 2.43 -6.21 10.87
N VAL A 57 2.22 -7.43 10.38
CA VAL A 57 3.00 -8.62 10.75
C VAL A 57 4.50 -8.41 10.55
N CYS A 58 4.91 -7.78 9.44
CA CYS A 58 6.31 -7.51 9.15
C CYS A 58 6.94 -6.59 10.19
N ALA A 59 6.21 -5.57 10.62
CA ALA A 59 6.66 -4.66 11.67
C ALA A 59 6.79 -5.37 13.02
N ASP A 60 5.80 -6.16 13.39
CA ASP A 60 5.83 -6.89 14.66
C ASP A 60 6.96 -7.92 14.71
N TRP A 61 7.19 -8.67 13.62
CA TRP A 61 8.37 -9.52 13.51
C TRP A 61 9.67 -8.74 13.54
N HIS A 62 9.72 -7.56 12.89
CA HIS A 62 10.88 -6.69 12.95
C HIS A 62 11.17 -6.25 14.38
N PHE A 63 10.17 -5.81 15.14
CA PHE A 63 10.32 -5.48 16.55
C PHE A 63 10.74 -6.69 17.40
N GLN A 64 10.23 -7.90 17.12
CA GLN A 64 10.71 -9.13 17.78
C GLN A 64 12.20 -9.38 17.53
N VAL A 65 12.68 -9.20 16.29
CA VAL A 65 14.10 -9.34 15.95
C VAL A 65 14.93 -8.28 16.67
N ARG A 66 14.47 -7.03 16.76
CA ARG A 66 15.15 -5.94 17.48
C ARG A 66 15.24 -6.20 18.98
N ARG A 67 14.16 -6.69 19.60
CA ARG A 67 14.17 -7.12 21.01
C ARG A 67 15.20 -8.22 21.26
N ARG A 68 15.33 -9.19 20.35
CA ARG A 68 16.36 -10.25 20.44
C ARG A 68 17.79 -9.75 20.25
N LEU A 69 17.96 -8.59 19.62
CA LEU A 69 19.25 -7.91 19.46
C LEU A 69 19.61 -7.02 20.68
N GLY A 70 18.77 -6.97 21.71
CA GLY A 70 18.95 -6.07 22.86
C GLY A 70 18.63 -4.60 22.55
N ILE A 71 18.04 -4.33 21.38
CA ILE A 71 17.62 -2.99 20.98
C ILE A 71 16.20 -2.79 21.50
N HIS A 72 16.11 -2.24 22.70
CA HIS A 72 14.86 -1.79 23.29
C HIS A 72 14.64 -0.35 22.87
N GLN A 73 13.54 -0.10 22.15
CA GLN A 73 13.09 1.26 21.88
C GLN A 73 11.63 1.38 22.27
N ASP A 74 11.24 2.60 22.60
CA ASP A 74 9.92 2.91 23.13
C ASP A 74 8.86 3.01 22.03
N GLU A 75 9.25 2.96 20.75
CA GLU A 75 8.29 3.06 19.65
C GLU A 75 7.47 1.77 19.54
N THR A 76 6.16 1.97 19.40
CA THR A 76 5.19 0.86 19.37
C THR A 76 4.56 0.69 17.99
N SER A 77 4.77 1.65 17.08
CA SER A 77 4.39 1.54 15.67
C SER A 77 5.60 1.70 14.74
N TYR A 78 5.55 1.02 13.59
CA TYR A 78 6.66 1.06 12.63
C TYR A 78 6.85 2.44 12.03
N THR A 79 5.76 3.17 11.78
CA THR A 79 5.82 4.53 11.25
C THR A 79 6.41 5.51 12.26
N GLU A 80 6.11 5.36 13.55
CA GLU A 80 6.77 6.11 14.62
C GLU A 80 8.29 5.86 14.60
N LEU A 81 8.70 4.59 14.52
CA LEU A 81 10.11 4.23 14.36
C LEU A 81 10.72 4.83 13.08
N LEU A 82 10.04 4.77 11.95
CA LEU A 82 10.55 5.32 10.68
C LEU A 82 10.76 6.83 10.74
N PHE A 83 9.83 7.57 11.35
CA PHE A 83 9.96 9.02 11.52
C PHE A 83 11.02 9.38 12.54
N ASN A 84 11.11 8.67 13.67
CA ASN A 84 12.11 8.93 14.71
C ASN A 84 13.54 8.54 14.29
N GLN A 85 13.70 7.76 13.21
CA GLN A 85 15.01 7.52 12.59
C GLN A 85 15.51 8.73 11.78
N ILE A 86 14.65 9.72 11.49
CA ILE A 86 15.05 10.93 10.78
C ILE A 86 15.67 11.91 11.79
N PRO A 87 16.94 12.30 11.64
CA PRO A 87 17.59 13.20 12.58
C PRO A 87 16.84 14.54 12.69
N GLY A 88 16.47 14.94 13.91
CA GLY A 88 15.78 16.20 14.20
C GLY A 88 14.24 16.13 14.08
N VAL A 89 13.68 14.96 13.82
CA VAL A 89 12.22 14.74 13.77
C VAL A 89 11.83 13.80 14.91
N HIS A 90 10.93 14.27 15.78
CA HIS A 90 10.29 13.45 16.80
C HIS A 90 8.79 13.45 16.54
N VAL A 91 8.27 12.29 16.18
CA VAL A 91 6.84 12.09 15.90
C VAL A 91 6.25 11.24 17.00
N SER A 92 5.16 11.72 17.59
CA SER A 92 4.41 10.92 18.56
C SER A 92 3.66 9.78 17.85
N ARG A 93 3.51 8.66 18.53
CA ARG A 93 2.66 7.53 18.09
C ARG A 93 1.34 7.96 17.45
N THR A 94 0.59 8.86 18.08
CA THR A 94 -0.70 9.33 17.57
C THR A 94 -0.57 9.99 16.19
N LEU A 95 0.46 10.82 15.99
CA LEU A 95 0.71 11.46 14.70
C LEU A 95 1.13 10.43 13.64
N ALA A 96 2.00 9.49 14.01
CA ALA A 96 2.40 8.40 13.10
C ALA A 96 1.20 7.56 12.66
N ASP A 97 0.32 7.20 13.58
CA ASP A 97 -0.88 6.40 13.30
C ASP A 97 -1.85 7.17 12.39
N VAL A 98 -2.11 8.46 12.69
CA VAL A 98 -2.94 9.34 11.85
C VAL A 98 -2.38 9.46 10.44
N LEU A 99 -1.07 9.70 10.29
CA LEU A 99 -0.41 9.80 8.98
C LEU A 99 -0.53 8.50 8.20
N THR A 100 -0.41 7.37 8.88
CA THR A 100 -0.48 6.05 8.24
C THR A 100 -1.90 5.76 7.75
N VAL A 101 -2.92 6.02 8.58
CA VAL A 101 -4.33 5.87 8.21
C VAL A 101 -4.71 6.83 7.08
N ALA A 102 -4.31 8.10 7.19
CA ALA A 102 -4.60 9.12 6.17
C ALA A 102 -3.93 8.76 4.83
N GLY A 103 -2.67 8.31 4.85
CA GLY A 103 -1.95 7.85 3.67
C GLY A 103 -2.64 6.65 3.00
N LEU A 104 -3.02 5.64 3.78
CA LEU A 104 -3.75 4.48 3.26
C LEU A 104 -5.11 4.89 2.64
N GLY A 105 -5.86 5.75 3.32
CA GLY A 105 -7.13 6.28 2.82
C GLY A 105 -6.96 7.03 1.50
N LEU A 106 -5.93 7.88 1.38
CA LEU A 106 -5.63 8.63 0.17
C LEU A 106 -5.26 7.71 -1.00
N ILE A 107 -4.44 6.68 -0.76
CA ILE A 107 -4.07 5.68 -1.77
C ILE A 107 -5.30 4.88 -2.24
N LEU A 108 -6.21 4.52 -1.32
CA LEU A 108 -7.43 3.82 -1.66
C LEU A 108 -8.33 4.66 -2.57
N VAL A 109 -8.52 5.93 -2.23
CA VAL A 109 -9.29 6.88 -3.06
C VAL A 109 -8.63 7.05 -4.43
N ALA A 110 -7.33 7.30 -4.49
CA ALA A 110 -6.59 7.46 -5.74
C ALA A 110 -6.69 6.21 -6.63
N THR A 111 -6.53 5.02 -6.03
CA THR A 111 -6.65 3.74 -6.73
C THR A 111 -8.07 3.55 -7.27
N GLY A 112 -9.11 3.85 -6.48
CA GLY A 112 -10.50 3.78 -6.88
C GLY A 112 -10.85 4.71 -8.04
N ILE A 113 -10.36 5.96 -8.02
CA ILE A 113 -10.54 6.93 -9.10
C ILE A 113 -9.91 6.41 -10.39
N VAL A 114 -8.65 5.98 -10.34
CA VAL A 114 -7.93 5.47 -11.52
C VAL A 114 -8.62 4.25 -12.12
N TRP A 115 -9.10 3.33 -11.29
CA TRP A 115 -9.80 2.13 -11.75
C TRP A 115 -11.15 2.47 -12.37
N THR A 116 -11.88 3.43 -11.79
CA THR A 116 -13.15 3.93 -12.33
C THR A 116 -12.95 4.58 -13.69
N VAL A 117 -11.97 5.48 -13.81
CA VAL A 117 -11.64 6.15 -15.08
C VAL A 117 -11.17 5.14 -16.15
N ASP A 118 -10.32 4.17 -15.80
CA ASP A 118 -9.88 3.12 -16.72
C ASP A 118 -11.07 2.27 -17.20
N ARG A 119 -11.99 1.92 -16.29
CA ARG A 119 -13.21 1.17 -16.60
C ARG A 119 -14.13 1.95 -17.55
N PHE A 120 -14.35 3.25 -17.30
CA PHE A 120 -15.12 4.11 -18.20
C PHE A 120 -14.48 4.21 -19.59
N ARG A 121 -13.16 4.46 -19.68
CA ARG A 121 -12.43 4.52 -20.97
C ARG A 121 -12.52 3.22 -21.77
N ARG A 122 -12.46 2.06 -21.10
CA ARG A 122 -12.61 0.75 -21.78
C ARG A 122 -14.03 0.49 -22.26
N ARG A 123 -15.04 0.96 -21.52
CA ARG A 123 -16.45 0.82 -21.90
C ARG A 123 -16.75 1.59 -23.19
N PHE A 124 -16.37 2.87 -23.25
CA PHE A 124 -16.59 3.69 -24.44
C PHE A 124 -15.84 3.17 -25.68
N ARG A 125 -14.62 2.63 -25.51
CA ARG A 125 -13.86 2.03 -26.63
C ARG A 125 -14.51 0.76 -27.18
N ARG A 126 -15.18 -0.03 -26.34
CA ARG A 126 -15.92 -1.23 -26.79
C ARG A 126 -17.18 -0.85 -27.55
N GLU A 127 -17.94 0.13 -27.04
CA GLU A 127 -19.15 0.63 -27.71
C GLU A 127 -18.84 1.23 -29.08
N SER A 128 -17.73 1.96 -29.25
CA SER A 128 -17.33 2.48 -30.56
C SER A 128 -16.97 1.38 -31.57
N LEU A 129 -16.32 0.30 -31.14
CA LEU A 129 -15.93 -0.81 -32.03
C LEU A 129 -17.16 -1.60 -32.52
N VAL A 130 -18.12 -1.86 -31.62
CA VAL A 130 -19.37 -2.56 -31.97
C VAL A 130 -20.18 -1.77 -32.99
N THR A 131 -20.27 -0.45 -32.83
CA THR A 131 -20.98 0.41 -33.78
C THR A 131 -20.32 0.40 -35.16
N THR A 132 -18.98 0.44 -35.24
CA THR A 132 -18.25 0.36 -36.50
C THR A 132 -18.44 -0.98 -37.22
N GLU A 133 -18.41 -2.11 -36.50
CA GLU A 133 -18.66 -3.43 -37.10
C GLU A 133 -20.10 -3.59 -37.58
N SER A 134 -21.08 -3.05 -36.84
CA SER A 134 -22.50 -3.12 -37.23
C SER A 134 -22.82 -2.31 -38.50
N GLY A 135 -22.17 -1.15 -38.70
CA GLY A 135 -22.31 -0.36 -39.92
C GLY A 135 -21.65 -1.02 -41.13
N ALA A 136 -20.43 -1.57 -40.95
CA ALA A 136 -19.69 -2.23 -42.02
C ALA A 136 -20.33 -3.54 -42.51
N PHE A 137 -21.19 -4.18 -41.72
CA PHE A 137 -21.98 -5.34 -42.14
C PHE A 137 -23.20 -4.93 -42.97
N ARG A 138 -23.85 -3.82 -42.60
CA ARG A 138 -25.07 -3.31 -43.25
C ARG A 138 -24.83 -2.72 -44.65
N ASP A 139 -23.61 -2.27 -44.95
CA ASP A 139 -23.25 -1.75 -46.27
C ASP A 139 -22.81 -2.84 -47.28
N ARG A 140 -22.85 -4.13 -46.89
CA ARG A 140 -22.48 -5.27 -47.77
C ARG A 140 -23.67 -6.08 -48.30
N GLU A 141 -24.90 -5.71 -47.96
CA GLU A 141 -26.14 -6.32 -48.46
C GLU A 141 -26.80 -5.43 -49.51
#